data_AF-A0A3C0SUZ5-F1
#
_entry.id   AF-A0A3C0SUZ5-F1
#
_cell.length_a   1.000
_cell.length_b   1.000
_cell.length_c   1.000
_cell.angle_alpha   90.00
_cell.angle_beta   90.00
_cell.angle_gamma   90.00
#
_symmetry.space_group_name_H-M   'P 1'
#
loop_
_entity.id
_entity.type
_entity.pdbx_description
1 polymer ?
#
loop_
_entity_poly.entity_id
_entity_poly.type
_entity_poly.pdbx_seq_one_letter_code
_entity_poly.pdbx_strand_id
1 'polypeptide(L)'
;MHQYWKTNLAMIICLLLLFTAANAAADETAEQALEEPVETVESSILFINSNPINADILIDGEPLLQKTPALLTDISAQRHEISLRKDGFDI
;
A
#
# COMPACT_ATOMS: atom_id res chain seq x y z
N MET A 1 -39.66 -57.34 -4.07
CA MET A 1 -38.54 -56.59 -3.46
C MET A 1 -37.96 -55.60 -4.47
N HIS A 2 -38.74 -54.61 -4.95
CA HIS A 2 -38.35 -53.75 -6.09
C HIS A 2 -38.42 -52.23 -5.79
N GLN A 3 -38.70 -51.84 -4.54
CA GLN A 3 -38.98 -50.44 -4.16
C GLN A 3 -37.86 -49.76 -3.37
N TYR A 4 -36.86 -50.50 -2.86
CA TYR A 4 -35.79 -49.96 -2.02
C TYR A 4 -34.62 -49.31 -2.78
N TRP A 5 -34.40 -49.67 -4.05
CA TRP A 5 -33.39 -49.02 -4.90
C TRP A 5 -33.91 -47.69 -5.48
N LYS A 6 -35.22 -47.58 -5.73
CA LYS A 6 -35.85 -46.36 -6.26
C LYS A 6 -35.85 -45.21 -5.26
N THR A 7 -36.12 -45.49 -3.98
CA THR A 7 -36.12 -44.46 -2.92
C THR A 7 -34.72 -43.99 -2.57
N ASN A 8 -33.71 -44.87 -2.59
CA ASN A 8 -32.30 -44.47 -2.41
C ASN A 8 -31.80 -43.60 -3.56
N LEU A 9 -32.16 -43.94 -4.81
CA LEU A 9 -31.76 -43.14 -5.97
C LEU A 9 -32.40 -41.73 -5.95
N ALA A 10 -33.69 -41.65 -5.61
CA ALA A 10 -34.40 -40.37 -5.51
C ALA A 10 -33.86 -39.47 -4.38
N MET A 11 -33.50 -40.05 -3.23
CA MET A 11 -32.87 -39.32 -2.11
C MET A 11 -31.49 -38.77 -2.47
N ILE A 12 -30.65 -39.58 -3.13
CA ILE A 12 -29.30 -39.16 -3.55
C ILE A 12 -29.38 -38.05 -4.59
N ILE A 13 -30.28 -38.15 -5.58
CA ILE A 13 -30.49 -37.11 -6.59
C ILE A 13 -30.97 -35.80 -5.94
N CYS A 14 -31.90 -35.87 -4.97
CA CYS A 14 -32.38 -34.69 -4.25
C CYS A 14 -31.25 -33.99 -3.48
N LEU A 15 -30.38 -34.76 -2.80
CA LEU A 15 -29.25 -34.21 -2.06
C LEU A 15 -28.22 -33.53 -2.99
N LEU A 16 -27.95 -34.12 -4.16
CA LEU A 16 -27.06 -33.54 -5.18
C LEU A 16 -27.63 -32.28 -5.82
N LEU A 17 -28.94 -32.22 -6.04
CA LEU A 17 -29.61 -31.03 -6.57
C LEU A 17 -29.64 -29.89 -5.56
N LEU A 18 -29.83 -30.19 -4.27
CA LEU A 18 -29.71 -29.18 -3.20
C LEU A 18 -28.28 -28.66 -3.05
N PHE A 19 -27.29 -29.54 -3.19
CA PHE A 19 -25.89 -29.15 -3.18
C PHE A 19 -25.53 -28.24 -4.37
N THR A 20 -26.10 -28.53 -5.55
CA THR A 20 -25.91 -27.71 -6.75
C THR A 20 -26.59 -26.34 -6.62
N ALA A 21 -27.79 -26.27 -6.05
CA ALA A 21 -28.50 -25.01 -5.83
C ALA A 21 -27.78 -24.09 -4.83
N ALA A 22 -27.10 -24.64 -3.81
CA ALA A 22 -26.27 -23.87 -2.90
C ALA A 22 -25.02 -23.28 -3.59
N ASN A 23 -24.51 -23.95 -4.64
CA ASN A 23 -23.33 -23.51 -5.38
C ASN A 23 -23.67 -22.65 -6.62
N ALA A 24 -24.96 -22.46 -6.93
CA ALA A 24 -25.46 -21.73 -8.10
C ALA A 24 -25.51 -20.20 -7.90
N ALA A 25 -25.17 -19.70 -6.71
CA ALA A 25 -25.06 -18.28 -6.39
C ALA A 25 -23.60 -17.82 -6.23
N ALA A 26 -22.66 -18.48 -6.90
CA ALA A 26 -21.27 -18.04 -7.02
C ALA A 26 -21.00 -17.60 -8.46
N ASP A 27 -21.78 -16.63 -8.93
CA ASP A 27 -21.38 -15.74 -10.02
C ASP A 27 -20.61 -14.58 -9.39
N GLU A 28 -19.32 -14.80 -9.14
CA GLU A 28 -18.36 -13.71 -9.04
C GLU A 28 -17.16 -14.13 -9.88
N THR A 29 -17.22 -13.68 -11.14
CA THR A 29 -16.12 -13.67 -12.07
C THR A 29 -14.90 -13.09 -11.35
N ALA A 30 -13.91 -13.95 -11.08
CA ALA A 30 -12.64 -13.57 -10.50
C ALA A 30 -11.89 -12.67 -11.49
N GLU A 31 -12.18 -11.37 -11.45
CA GLU A 31 -11.23 -10.33 -11.82
C GLU A 31 -10.12 -10.35 -10.78
N GLN A 32 -9.26 -11.37 -10.86
CA GLN A 32 -8.02 -11.40 -10.13
C GLN A 32 -7.04 -10.49 -10.89
N ALA A 33 -7.33 -9.19 -10.85
CA ALA A 33 -6.31 -8.17 -11.02
C ALA A 33 -5.31 -8.37 -9.88
N LEU A 34 -4.04 -8.55 -10.24
CA LEU A 34 -2.94 -8.40 -9.31
C LEU A 34 -2.92 -6.93 -8.88
N GLU A 35 -3.71 -6.59 -7.87
CA GLU A 35 -3.54 -5.32 -7.17
C GLU A 35 -2.24 -5.46 -6.36
N GLU A 36 -1.13 -5.05 -6.97
CA GLU A 36 0.06 -4.73 -6.20
C GLU A 36 -0.36 -3.71 -5.13
N PRO A 37 0.01 -3.90 -3.85
CA PRO A 37 -0.34 -2.93 -2.81
C PRO A 37 0.27 -1.59 -3.22
N VAL A 38 -0.57 -0.64 -3.62
CA VAL A 38 -0.15 0.73 -3.87
C VAL A 38 0.18 1.30 -2.50
N GLU A 39 1.46 1.22 -2.11
CA GLU A 39 1.94 1.86 -0.90
C GLU A 39 1.68 3.36 -1.03
N THR A 40 0.75 3.86 -0.23
CA THR A 40 0.43 5.28 -0.16
C THR A 40 1.64 5.99 0.44
N VAL A 41 2.52 6.52 -0.40
CA VAL A 41 3.62 7.38 0.04
C VAL A 41 2.99 8.71 0.48
N GLU A 42 2.69 8.80 1.77
CA GLU A 42 2.30 10.05 2.42
C GLU A 42 3.44 11.06 2.22
N SER A 43 3.21 12.11 1.43
CA SER A 43 4.17 13.19 1.22
C SER A 43 3.91 14.33 2.22
N SER A 44 4.98 15.03 2.60
CA SER A 44 5.00 16.07 3.61
C SER A 44 5.76 17.29 3.12
N ILE A 45 5.41 18.44 3.67
CA ILE A 45 6.03 19.73 3.37
C ILE A 45 6.92 20.14 4.55
N LEU A 46 8.18 20.47 4.27
CA LEU A 46 9.17 20.92 5.23
C LEU A 46 9.76 22.27 4.79
N PHE A 47 9.68 23.28 5.64
CA PHE A 47 10.34 24.57 5.45
C PHE A 47 11.57 24.66 6.34
N ILE A 48 12.74 24.84 5.73
CA ILE A 48 14.04 24.88 6.42
C ILE A 48 14.56 26.31 6.34
N ASN A 49 14.77 26.93 7.50
CA ASN A 49 15.36 28.26 7.63
C ASN A 49 16.54 28.21 8.61
N SER A 50 17.66 28.86 8.29
CA SER A 50 18.85 28.88 9.15
C SER A 50 19.51 30.26 9.19
N ASN A 51 20.27 30.49 10.26
CA ASN A 51 21.21 31.59 10.37
C ASN A 51 22.58 31.01 10.78
N PRO A 52 23.61 31.06 9.92
CA PRO A 52 23.70 31.80 8.67
C PRO A 52 22.79 31.27 7.54
N ILE A 53 22.40 32.17 6.63
CA ILE A 53 21.74 31.81 5.38
C ILE A 53 22.72 31.12 4.42
N ASN A 54 22.19 30.50 3.37
CA ASN A 54 22.96 29.86 2.31
C ASN A 54 23.79 28.66 2.82
N ALA A 55 23.24 27.90 3.77
CA ALA A 55 23.80 26.64 4.22
C ALA A 55 23.36 25.50 3.29
N ASP A 56 24.26 24.56 3.06
CA ASP A 56 23.99 23.32 2.34
C ASP A 56 23.07 22.43 3.17
N ILE A 57 22.07 21.83 2.51
CA ILE A 57 21.07 20.97 3.13
C ILE A 57 21.34 19.54 2.70
N LEU A 58 21.42 18.62 3.65
CA LEU A 58 21.53 17.18 3.40
C LEU A 58 20.36 16.46 4.06
N ILE A 59 19.76 15.50 3.35
CA ILE A 59 18.68 14.64 3.83
C ILE A 59 19.16 13.20 3.78
N ASP A 60 19.17 12.52 4.93
CA ASP A 60 19.65 11.14 5.05
C ASP A 60 21.08 10.94 4.50
N GLY A 61 21.89 12.00 4.60
CA GLY A 61 23.26 12.05 4.08
C GLY A 61 23.39 12.53 2.63
N GLU A 62 22.30 12.65 1.88
CA GLU A 62 22.30 13.08 0.48
C GLU A 62 22.20 14.61 0.36
N PRO A 63 23.17 15.27 -0.29
CA PRO A 63 23.15 16.73 -0.46
C PRO A 63 22.09 17.17 -1.47
N LEU A 64 21.30 18.17 -1.10
CA LEU A 64 20.37 18.83 -1.99
C LEU A 64 21.07 19.94 -2.78
N LEU A 65 20.52 20.24 -3.96
CA LEU A 65 20.94 21.41 -4.75
C LEU A 65 20.49 22.74 -4.14
N GLN A 66 19.48 22.70 -3.27
CA GLN A 66 18.93 23.88 -2.61
C GLN A 66 19.70 24.18 -1.32
N LYS A 67 19.83 25.47 -1.01
CA LYS A 67 20.45 25.98 0.22
C LYS A 67 19.40 26.69 1.07
N THR A 68 19.67 26.85 2.35
CA THR A 68 18.75 27.54 3.25
C THR A 68 18.61 29.03 2.90
N PRO A 69 17.41 29.64 3.01
CA PRO A 69 16.12 29.00 3.29
C PRO A 69 15.55 28.23 2.09
N ALA A 70 14.95 27.07 2.33
CA ALA A 70 14.36 26.22 1.29
C ALA A 70 13.00 25.63 1.71
N LEU A 71 12.11 25.44 0.74
CA LEU A 71 10.82 24.75 0.90
C LEU A 71 10.89 23.42 0.15
N LEU A 72 10.69 22.33 0.89
CA LEU A 72 10.68 20.97 0.36
C LEU A 72 9.23 20.46 0.44
N THR A 73 8.64 20.12 -0.70
CA THR A 73 7.21 19.75 -0.78
C THR A 73 6.97 18.26 -1.00
N ASP A 74 8.02 17.50 -1.26
CA ASP A 74 7.95 16.09 -1.64
C ASP A 74 8.92 15.27 -0.79
N ILE A 75 8.79 15.41 0.53
CA ILE A 75 9.52 14.60 1.51
C ILE A 75 8.56 13.51 1.97
N SER A 76 9.00 12.26 2.03
CA SER A 76 8.14 11.21 2.57
C SER A 76 7.85 11.48 4.06
N ALA A 77 6.67 11.11 4.54
CA ALA A 77 6.24 11.35 5.92
C ALA A 77 6.93 10.41 6.94
N GLN A 78 8.16 10.00 6.66
CA GLN A 78 8.95 9.11 7.50
C GLN A 78 9.97 9.91 8.32
N ARG A 79 10.77 9.21 9.13
CA ARG A 79 11.87 9.84 9.85
C ARG A 79 13.01 10.09 8.88
N HIS A 80 13.39 11.35 8.74
CA HIS A 80 14.55 11.80 7.98
C HIS A 80 15.58 12.45 8.90
N GLU A 81 16.85 12.26 8.61
CA GLU A 81 17.95 12.98 9.22
C GLU A 81 18.29 14.20 8.38
N ILE A 82 18.13 15.40 8.95
CA ILE A 82 18.45 16.65 8.27
C ILE A 82 19.73 17.22 8.84
N SER A 83 20.73 17.37 7.97
CA SER A 83 22.01 18.00 8.31
C SER A 83 22.18 19.30 7.54
N LEU A 84 22.58 20.36 8.24
CA LEU A 84 22.89 21.65 7.64
C LEU A 84 24.40 21.90 7.75
N ARG A 85 25.04 22.27 6.65
CA ARG A 85 26.47 22.57 6.62
C ARG A 85 26.71 23.96 6.07
N LYS A 86 27.58 24.72 6.71
CA LYS A 86 28.02 26.01 6.20
C LYS A 86 29.50 26.18 6.45
N ASP A 87 30.24 26.50 5.40
CA ASP A 87 31.64 26.85 5.50
C ASP A 87 31.85 27.97 6.53
N GLY A 88 32.75 27.72 7.50
CA GLY A 88 33.05 28.62 8.61
C GLY A 88 32.17 28.46 9.85
N PHE A 89 31.24 27.49 9.85
CA PHE A 89 30.34 27.20 10.98
C PHE A 89 30.34 25.70 11.37
N ASP A 90 31.25 24.91 10.80
CA ASP A 90 31.50 23.53 11.21
C ASP A 90 32.31 23.57 12.53
N ILE A 91 31.73 23.08 13.63
CA ILE A 91 32.32 23.09 14.98
C ILE A 91 32.80 21.70 15.42
#